data_AF-A0A3A5UM83-F1
#
_entry.id   AF-A0A3A5UM83-F1
#
_cell.length_a   1.000
_cell.length_b   1.000
_cell.length_c   1.000
_cell.angle_alpha   90.00
_cell.angle_beta   90.00
_cell.angle_gamma   90.00
#
_symmetry.space_group_name_H-M   'P 1'
#
loop_
_entity.id
_entity.type
_entity.pdbx_description
1 polymer ?
#
loop_
_entity_poly.entity_id
_entity_poly.type
_entity_poly.pdbx_seq_one_letter_code
_entity_poly.pdbx_strand_id
1 'polypeptide(L)'
;MGPLVLEKEVEEDKLSAEIRGLELLYEIASKSPNWRLELSSTRPFIRSNDGSPEIQIDIFSCILNKLLNDDEHLCITMSMKNICVLTDFDSNENIPSSDAMISLILLGNSGWPPKHTPETLEEKAIGYFKETCEIEGIKSSNLDFRDFELLDECKTHLENKRYRECLIELGRLSRFLYVCKMVSVEGTIDFISPILTKIPIIYRLEYLDNPNEEYDSVFLGMSSN
;
A
#
# COMPACT_ATOMS: atom_id res chain seq x y z
N MET A 1 18.99 19.43 12.56
CA MET A 1 17.73 19.40 13.34
C MET A 1 17.65 20.64 14.23
N GLY A 2 16.67 21.51 14.00
CA GLY A 2 16.34 22.60 14.94
C GLY A 2 15.41 22.10 16.05
N PRO A 3 15.33 22.78 17.22
CA PRO A 3 14.38 22.43 18.26
C PRO A 3 12.94 22.68 17.80
N LEU A 4 12.01 21.82 18.22
CA LEU A 4 10.58 22.12 18.17
C LEU A 4 10.28 23.14 19.28
N VAL A 5 9.67 24.27 18.93
CA VAL A 5 9.28 25.32 19.89
C VAL A 5 7.77 25.35 19.97
N LEU A 6 7.23 25.16 21.18
CA LEU A 6 5.80 25.27 21.44
C LEU A 6 5.48 26.70 21.89
N GLU A 7 4.55 27.37 21.20
CA GLU A 7 4.16 28.75 21.49
C GLU A 7 3.14 28.86 22.65
N LYS A 8 2.58 27.73 23.09
CA LYS A 8 1.60 27.63 24.17
C LYS A 8 2.00 26.53 25.14
N GLU A 9 1.50 26.63 26.37
CA GLU A 9 1.62 25.58 27.37
C GLU A 9 0.77 24.37 26.95
N VAL A 10 1.34 23.17 27.06
CA VAL A 10 0.72 21.90 26.69
C VAL A 10 0.68 21.02 27.93
N GLU A 11 -0.37 20.21 28.06
CA GLU A 11 -0.49 19.24 29.15
C GLU A 11 0.73 18.31 29.20
N GLU A 12 1.34 18.16 30.38
CA GLU A 12 2.59 17.42 30.57
C GLU A 12 2.45 15.94 30.14
N ASP A 13 1.30 15.32 30.41
CA ASP A 13 1.02 13.93 30.05
C ASP A 13 1.00 13.74 28.52
N LYS A 14 0.35 14.67 27.78
CA LYS A 14 0.31 14.65 26.30
C LYS A 14 1.69 14.85 25.70
N LEU A 15 2.47 15.78 26.26
CA LEU A 15 3.85 16.01 25.83
C LEU A 15 4.75 14.80 26.11
N SER A 16 4.60 14.17 27.28
CA SER A 16 5.35 12.96 27.64
C SER A 16 5.02 11.78 26.72
N ALA A 17 3.74 11.61 26.38
CA ALA A 17 3.30 10.60 25.42
C ALA A 17 3.91 10.85 24.03
N GLU A 18 3.92 12.09 23.54
CA GLU A 18 4.50 12.44 22.25
C GLU A 18 6.01 12.22 22.21
N ILE A 19 6.75 12.57 23.28
CA ILE A 19 8.19 12.32 23.37
C ILE A 19 8.49 10.82 23.29
N ARG A 20 7.73 10.00 24.03
CA ARG A 20 7.88 8.53 23.99
C ARG A 20 7.55 7.97 22.61
N GLY A 21 6.48 8.47 21.98
CA GLY A 21 6.11 8.09 20.62
C GLY A 21 7.18 8.46 19.59
N LEU A 22 7.81 9.64 19.74
CA LEU A 22 8.91 10.10 18.90
C LEU A 22 10.16 9.20 19.00
N GLU A 23 10.51 8.75 20.21
CA GLU A 23 11.61 7.82 20.42
C GLU A 23 11.37 6.50 19.68
N LEU A 24 10.16 5.95 19.78
CA LEU A 24 9.75 4.75 19.06
C LEU A 24 9.71 4.98 17.54
N LEU A 25 9.17 6.11 17.09
CA LEU A 25 9.12 6.50 15.69
C LEU A 25 10.52 6.55 15.09
N TYR A 26 11.48 7.16 15.80
CA TYR A 26 12.87 7.20 15.37
C TYR A 26 13.47 5.79 15.25
N GLU A 27 13.23 4.92 16.23
CA GLU A 27 13.74 3.55 16.20
C GLU A 27 13.19 2.75 15.01
N ILE A 28 11.88 2.82 14.77
CA ILE A 28 11.22 2.10 13.68
C ILE A 28 11.65 2.67 12.31
N ALA A 29 11.61 4.00 12.15
CA ALA A 29 11.95 4.66 10.89
C ALA A 29 13.43 4.47 10.51
N SER A 30 14.35 4.49 11.49
CA SER A 30 15.79 4.33 11.22
C SER A 30 16.18 2.91 10.81
N LYS A 31 15.41 1.90 11.20
CA LYS A 31 15.61 0.48 10.84
C LYS A 31 14.78 0.05 9.62
N SER A 32 13.92 0.93 9.14
CA SER A 32 12.99 0.64 8.06
C SER A 32 13.72 0.49 6.71
N PRO A 33 13.40 -0.54 5.90
CA PRO A 33 13.90 -0.63 4.54
C PRO A 33 13.14 0.30 3.56
N ASN A 34 11.89 0.64 3.89
CA ASN A 34 10.93 1.33 3.01
C ASN A 34 10.74 2.81 3.38
N TRP A 35 11.48 3.29 4.39
CA TRP A 35 11.42 4.68 4.84
C TRP A 35 12.81 5.25 5.14
N ARG A 36 12.97 6.56 4.95
CA ARG A 36 14.20 7.31 5.24
C ARG A 36 13.90 8.54 6.09
N LEU A 37 14.72 8.76 7.11
CA LEU A 37 14.72 9.98 7.92
C LEU A 37 15.58 11.07 7.26
N GLU A 38 14.98 12.24 7.04
CA GLU A 38 15.66 13.44 6.58
C GLU A 38 15.77 14.46 7.73
N LEU A 39 16.94 14.47 8.37
CA LEU A 39 17.25 15.32 9.54
C LEU A 39 18.15 16.52 9.20
N SER A 40 18.52 16.63 7.92
CA SER A 40 19.43 17.66 7.38
C SER A 40 18.78 19.04 7.32
N SER A 41 17.45 19.10 7.23
CA SER A 41 16.66 20.33 7.28
C SER A 41 16.43 20.84 8.70
N THR A 42 15.95 22.08 8.80
CA THR A 42 15.50 22.68 10.07
C THR A 42 14.30 21.94 10.64
N ARG A 43 13.45 21.37 9.78
CA ARG A 43 12.33 20.50 10.13
C ARG A 43 12.61 19.05 9.73
N PRO A 44 12.41 18.06 10.61
CA PRO A 44 12.64 16.67 10.25
C PRO A 44 11.47 16.11 9.44
N PHE A 45 11.80 15.33 8.40
CA PHE A 45 10.82 14.64 7.55
C PHE A 45 11.09 13.14 7.53
N ILE A 46 10.02 12.36 7.32
CA ILE A 46 10.12 10.93 6.99
C ILE A 46 9.65 10.76 5.55
N ARG A 47 10.46 10.11 4.71
CA ARG A 47 10.15 9.89 3.29
C ARG A 47 10.08 8.41 2.97
N SER A 48 9.09 8.00 2.20
CA SER A 48 9.03 6.63 1.67
C SER A 48 10.07 6.46 0.57
N ASN A 49 10.84 5.37 0.57
CA ASN A 49 11.82 5.04 -0.49
C ASN A 49 11.52 3.70 -1.15
N ASP A 50 10.26 3.29 -1.11
CA ASP A 50 9.73 1.99 -1.49
C ASP A 50 8.98 2.01 -2.84
N GLY A 51 9.10 3.11 -3.57
CA GLY A 51 8.56 3.28 -4.91
C GLY A 51 7.70 4.53 -5.07
N SER A 52 7.24 4.81 -6.28
CA SER A 52 6.35 5.95 -6.53
C SER A 52 4.89 5.64 -6.19
N PRO A 53 4.08 6.69 -5.88
CA PRO A 53 4.49 8.04 -5.51
C PRO A 53 5.25 8.10 -4.16
N GLU A 54 6.18 9.06 -4.02
CA GLU A 54 6.85 9.31 -2.73
C GLU A 54 5.86 9.93 -1.75
N ILE A 55 5.81 9.40 -0.53
CA ILE A 55 5.15 9.98 0.65
C ILE A 55 6.19 10.70 1.49
N GLN A 56 5.86 11.90 1.95
CA GLN A 56 6.64 12.66 2.92
C GLN A 56 5.75 13.07 4.10
N ILE A 57 6.23 12.81 5.32
CA ILE A 57 5.56 13.15 6.58
C ILE A 57 6.31 14.33 7.22
N ASP A 58 5.63 15.43 7.53
CA ASP A 58 6.18 16.54 8.33
C ASP A 58 5.93 16.28 9.82
N ILE A 59 6.94 15.72 10.49
CA ILE A 59 6.86 15.26 11.87
C ILE A 59 6.45 16.40 12.81
N PHE A 60 7.06 17.58 12.64
CA PHE A 60 6.79 18.72 13.53
C PHE A 60 5.40 19.28 13.30
N SER A 61 4.94 19.37 12.05
CA SER A 61 3.59 19.84 11.77
C SER A 61 2.52 18.89 12.32
N CYS A 62 2.71 17.56 12.21
CA CYS A 62 1.83 16.57 12.82
C CYS A 62 1.70 16.75 14.35
N ILE A 63 2.84 16.92 15.03
CA ILE A 63 2.88 17.10 16.49
C ILE A 63 2.22 18.42 16.91
N LEU A 64 2.56 19.52 16.24
CA LEU A 64 2.00 20.83 16.56
C LEU A 64 0.48 20.85 16.35
N ASN A 65 0.00 20.23 15.27
CA ASN A 65 -1.42 20.13 15.00
C ASN A 65 -2.16 19.37 16.09
N LYS A 66 -1.66 18.20 16.52
CA LYS A 66 -2.29 17.43 17.59
C LYS A 66 -2.24 18.16 18.93
N LEU A 67 -1.09 18.69 19.33
CA LEU A 67 -0.91 19.27 20.66
C LEU A 67 -1.54 20.66 20.82
N LEU A 68 -1.58 21.48 19.76
CA LEU A 68 -1.98 22.89 19.86
C LEU A 68 -3.32 23.22 19.21
N ASN A 69 -3.74 22.43 18.22
CA ASN A 69 -4.93 22.69 17.43
C ASN A 69 -5.99 21.59 17.57
N ASP A 70 -5.69 20.52 18.32
CA ASP A 70 -6.52 19.31 18.42
C ASP A 70 -6.90 18.75 17.03
N ASP A 71 -5.96 18.88 16.09
CA ASP A 71 -6.11 18.39 14.72
C ASP A 71 -5.45 17.02 14.59
N GLU A 72 -6.29 16.01 14.36
CA GLU A 72 -5.90 14.60 14.30
C GLU A 72 -5.41 14.17 12.91
N HIS A 73 -5.34 15.09 11.96
CA HIS A 73 -4.82 14.77 10.63
C HIS A 73 -3.30 14.75 10.58
N LEU A 74 -2.76 13.71 9.93
CA LEU A 74 -1.35 13.69 9.60
C LEU A 74 -1.04 14.69 8.47
N CYS A 75 0.00 15.50 8.67
CA CYS A 75 0.55 16.40 7.67
C CYS A 75 1.44 15.63 6.69
N ILE A 76 0.81 15.08 5.64
CA ILE A 76 1.45 14.24 4.64
C ILE A 76 1.42 14.92 3.28
N THR A 77 2.50 14.76 2.50
CA THR A 77 2.49 15.03 1.07
C THR A 77 2.76 13.77 0.26
N MET A 78 2.08 13.64 -0.88
CA MET A 78 2.31 12.59 -1.87
C MET A 78 2.40 13.23 -3.24
N SER A 79 3.48 12.97 -3.98
CA SER A 79 3.73 13.65 -5.28
C SER A 79 3.59 15.17 -5.21
N MET A 80 4.10 15.79 -4.13
CA MET A 80 4.03 17.23 -3.85
C MET A 80 2.62 17.79 -3.60
N LYS A 81 1.60 16.95 -3.44
CA LYS A 81 0.24 17.34 -3.03
C LYS A 81 0.01 16.98 -1.58
N ASN A 82 -0.65 17.85 -0.82
CA ASN A 82 -1.05 17.56 0.56
C ASN A 82 -2.13 16.48 0.55
N ILE A 83 -1.97 15.48 1.42
CA ILE A 83 -2.95 14.42 1.66
C ILE A 83 -3.32 14.42 3.13
N CYS A 84 -4.62 14.38 3.39
CA CYS A 84 -5.15 14.17 4.72
C CYS A 84 -5.31 12.67 4.97
N VAL A 85 -4.69 12.18 6.03
CA VAL A 85 -5.03 10.88 6.62
C VAL A 85 -5.63 11.18 7.98
N LEU A 86 -6.95 11.02 8.09
CA LEU A 86 -7.66 11.13 9.36
C LEU A 86 -7.29 9.92 10.21
N THR A 87 -6.94 10.17 11.46
CA THR A 87 -6.70 9.13 12.45
C THR A 87 -7.98 8.96 13.26
N ASP A 88 -8.45 7.72 13.42
CA ASP A 88 -9.65 7.44 14.21
C ASP A 88 -9.26 7.36 15.69
N PHE A 89 -8.98 8.52 16.29
CA PHE A 89 -8.67 8.65 17.71
C PHE A 89 -9.92 8.96 18.55
N ASP A 90 -11.13 8.82 18.00
CA ASP A 90 -12.43 9.08 18.67
C ASP A 90 -12.58 8.34 20.02
N SER A 91 -11.70 7.38 20.32
CA SER A 91 -11.66 6.62 21.56
C SER A 91 -10.64 7.09 22.61
N ASN A 92 -9.61 7.89 22.27
CA ASN A 92 -8.60 8.34 23.24
C ASN A 92 -7.74 9.53 22.76
N GLU A 93 -8.03 10.73 23.27
CA GLU A 93 -7.26 11.96 23.00
C GLU A 93 -5.78 11.92 23.45
N ASN A 94 -5.39 10.94 24.29
CA ASN A 94 -4.02 10.81 24.78
C ASN A 94 -3.11 10.03 23.82
N ILE A 95 -3.62 9.55 22.69
CA ILE A 95 -2.79 8.87 21.69
C ILE A 95 -1.92 9.93 20.98
N PRO A 96 -0.58 9.79 21.01
CA PRO A 96 0.31 10.75 20.38
C PRO A 96 0.21 10.68 18.85
N SER A 97 0.49 11.80 18.18
CA SER A 97 0.53 11.87 16.72
C SER A 97 1.57 10.90 16.13
N SER A 98 2.66 10.69 16.88
CA SER A 98 3.70 9.72 16.57
C SER A 98 3.20 8.29 16.38
N ASP A 99 2.14 7.85 17.07
CA ASP A 99 1.59 6.49 16.90
C ASP A 99 0.92 6.31 15.53
N ALA A 100 0.25 7.35 15.04
CA ALA A 100 -0.31 7.35 13.69
C ALA A 100 0.80 7.41 12.62
N MET A 101 1.86 8.19 12.85
CA MET A 101 3.04 8.17 11.99
C MET A 101 3.70 6.79 11.94
N ILE A 102 3.84 6.11 13.08
CA ILE A 102 4.33 4.73 13.17
C ILE A 102 3.44 3.78 12.38
N SER A 103 2.12 3.88 12.55
CA SER A 103 1.16 3.04 11.84
C SER A 103 1.30 3.16 10.32
N LEU A 104 1.50 4.39 9.82
CA LEU A 104 1.76 4.62 8.39
C LEU A 104 3.10 4.01 7.93
N ILE A 105 4.16 4.11 8.75
CA ILE A 105 5.44 3.46 8.44
C ILE A 105 5.29 1.94 8.37
N LEU A 106 4.58 1.35 9.34
CA LEU A 106 4.31 -0.09 9.37
C LEU A 106 3.47 -0.54 8.17
N LEU A 107 2.52 0.28 7.72
CA LEU A 107 1.73 0.03 6.51
C LEU A 107 2.64 -0.03 5.27
N GLY A 108 3.56 0.93 5.11
CA GLY A 108 4.54 0.90 4.02
C GLY A 108 5.52 -0.27 4.11
N ASN A 109 5.96 -0.63 5.32
CA ASN A 109 6.78 -1.83 5.54
C ASN A 109 6.05 -3.13 5.22
N SER A 110 4.71 -3.12 5.32
CA SER A 110 3.85 -4.25 4.96
C SER A 110 3.52 -4.29 3.46
N GLY A 111 4.05 -3.36 2.67
CA GLY A 111 3.85 -3.30 1.22
C GLY A 111 2.49 -2.76 0.80
N TRP A 112 1.91 -1.85 1.57
CA TRP A 112 0.66 -1.16 1.23
C TRP A 112 -0.51 -2.08 0.87
N PRO A 113 -0.88 -3.03 1.75
CA PRO A 113 -1.99 -3.94 1.50
C PRO A 113 -3.29 -3.17 1.24
N PRO A 114 -4.00 -3.40 0.12
CA PRO A 114 -5.19 -2.63 -0.26
C PRO A 114 -6.24 -2.55 0.84
N LYS A 115 -6.56 -3.68 1.48
CA LYS A 115 -7.57 -3.78 2.56
C LYS A 115 -7.28 -2.93 3.80
N HIS A 116 -6.02 -2.53 4.01
CA HIS A 116 -5.61 -1.75 5.19
C HIS A 116 -5.06 -0.37 4.80
N THR A 117 -4.95 -0.08 3.51
CA THR A 117 -4.46 1.22 3.05
C THR A 117 -5.63 2.19 2.95
N PRO A 118 -5.57 3.36 3.61
CA PRO A 118 -6.59 4.39 3.45
C PRO A 118 -6.80 4.76 1.97
N GLU A 119 -8.05 5.01 1.56
CA GLU A 119 -8.37 5.40 0.17
C GLU A 119 -7.57 6.63 -0.28
N THR A 120 -7.26 7.56 0.64
CA THR A 120 -6.45 8.74 0.34
C THR A 120 -5.00 8.41 -0.04
N LEU A 121 -4.53 7.19 0.21
CA LEU A 121 -3.23 6.66 -0.18
C LEU A 121 -3.34 5.55 -1.24
N GLU A 122 -4.47 5.46 -1.95
CA GLU A 122 -4.68 4.43 -2.98
C GLU A 122 -3.61 4.48 -4.07
N GLU A 123 -3.31 5.67 -4.59
CA GLU A 123 -2.28 5.84 -5.61
C GLU A 123 -0.90 5.34 -5.13
N LYS A 124 -0.60 5.43 -3.82
CA LYS A 124 0.62 4.88 -3.24
C LYS A 124 0.66 3.37 -3.35
N ALA A 125 -0.38 2.69 -2.86
CA ALA A 125 -0.47 1.24 -2.88
C ALA A 125 -0.42 0.68 -4.31
N ILE A 126 -1.13 1.32 -5.25
CA ILE A 126 -1.10 0.94 -6.67
C ILE A 126 0.31 1.14 -7.25
N GLY A 127 0.93 2.29 -6.98
CA GLY A 127 2.28 2.59 -7.48
C GLY A 127 3.33 1.64 -6.92
N TYR A 128 3.30 1.37 -5.62
CA TYR A 128 4.15 0.38 -4.95
C TYR A 128 4.02 -0.99 -5.61
N PHE A 129 2.78 -1.45 -5.83
CA PHE A 129 2.56 -2.76 -6.45
C PHE A 129 3.14 -2.82 -7.88
N LYS A 130 2.93 -1.76 -8.68
CA LYS A 130 3.45 -1.68 -10.05
C LYS A 130 4.98 -1.75 -10.13
N GLU A 131 5.67 -1.27 -9.10
CA GLU A 131 7.14 -1.21 -9.06
C GLU A 131 7.80 -2.40 -8.35
N THR A 132 7.15 -2.96 -7.33
CA THR A 132 7.73 -4.02 -6.49
C THR A 132 7.25 -5.42 -6.82
N CYS A 133 6.06 -5.57 -7.40
CA CYS A 133 5.81 -6.78 -8.17
C CYS A 133 6.70 -6.67 -9.40
N GLU A 134 7.56 -7.66 -9.65
CA GLU A 134 8.46 -7.81 -10.80
C GLU A 134 7.72 -7.87 -12.17
N ILE A 135 6.55 -7.27 -12.24
CA ILE A 135 5.71 -7.13 -13.41
C ILE A 135 6.21 -5.90 -14.15
N GLU A 136 7.37 -6.04 -14.81
CA GLU A 136 7.82 -5.09 -15.81
C GLU A 136 6.70 -4.88 -16.84
N GLY A 137 5.92 -3.81 -16.71
CA GLY A 137 5.01 -3.41 -17.77
C GLY A 137 3.52 -3.35 -17.48
N ILE A 138 3.06 -3.30 -16.21
CA ILE A 138 1.70 -2.80 -15.93
C ILE A 138 1.63 -1.30 -16.26
N LYS A 139 1.54 -0.99 -17.55
CA LYS A 139 1.33 0.35 -18.10
C LYS A 139 -0.14 0.78 -17.99
N SER A 140 -1.02 -0.09 -17.51
CA SER A 140 -2.44 0.21 -17.44
C SER A 140 -2.75 1.13 -16.26
N SER A 141 -3.24 2.32 -16.58
CA SER A 141 -3.76 3.31 -15.62
C SER A 141 -5.08 2.89 -14.98
N ASN A 142 -5.74 1.83 -15.50
CA ASN A 142 -7.13 1.54 -15.18
C ASN A 142 -7.31 0.51 -14.05
N LEU A 143 -6.23 0.10 -13.38
CA LEU A 143 -6.29 -0.81 -12.22
C LEU A 143 -6.52 -0.02 -10.92
N ASP A 144 -7.38 -0.55 -10.05
CA ASP A 144 -7.71 0.02 -8.73
C ASP A 144 -7.62 -1.02 -7.61
N PHE A 145 -7.85 -0.61 -6.36
CA PHE A 145 -7.81 -1.49 -5.18
C PHE A 145 -8.61 -2.78 -5.33
N ARG A 146 -9.79 -2.71 -5.93
CA ARG A 146 -10.67 -3.86 -6.06
C ARG A 146 -10.03 -4.94 -6.93
N ASP A 147 -9.30 -4.55 -7.97
CA ASP A 147 -8.60 -5.50 -8.84
C ASP A 147 -7.52 -6.27 -8.05
N PHE A 148 -6.79 -5.58 -7.17
CA PHE A 148 -5.79 -6.19 -6.30
C PHE A 148 -6.41 -7.09 -5.23
N GLU A 149 -7.56 -6.70 -4.67
CA GLU A 149 -8.30 -7.54 -3.73
C GLU A 149 -8.77 -8.84 -4.39
N LEU A 150 -9.30 -8.77 -5.61
CA LEU A 150 -9.68 -9.95 -6.39
C LEU A 150 -8.47 -10.85 -6.71
N LEU A 151 -7.30 -10.24 -6.96
CA LEU A 151 -6.06 -10.99 -7.14
C LEU A 151 -5.62 -11.68 -5.85
N ASP A 152 -5.73 -11.01 -4.70
CA ASP A 152 -5.43 -11.58 -3.37
C ASP A 152 -6.39 -12.73 -3.00
N GLU A 153 -7.65 -12.67 -3.41
CA GLU A 153 -8.59 -13.80 -3.30
C GLU A 153 -8.09 -15.02 -4.10
N CYS A 154 -7.59 -14.81 -5.32
CA CYS A 154 -6.97 -15.88 -6.11
C CYS A 154 -5.75 -16.47 -5.39
N LYS A 155 -4.93 -15.63 -4.74
CA LYS A 155 -3.77 -16.07 -3.96
C LYS A 155 -4.20 -16.96 -2.79
N THR A 156 -5.31 -16.65 -2.14
CA THR A 156 -5.89 -17.50 -1.08
C THR A 156 -6.27 -18.88 -1.61
N HIS A 157 -6.82 -18.99 -2.84
CA HIS A 157 -7.09 -20.29 -3.47
C HIS A 157 -5.79 -21.06 -3.75
N LEU A 158 -4.77 -20.39 -4.28
CA LEU A 158 -3.45 -20.95 -4.54
C LEU A 158 -2.81 -21.54 -3.27
N GLU A 159 -2.78 -20.78 -2.17
CA GLU A 159 -2.20 -21.20 -0.89
C GLU A 159 -2.90 -22.43 -0.30
N ASN A 160 -4.21 -22.54 -0.51
CA ASN A 160 -5.02 -23.68 -0.12
C ASN A 160 -4.99 -24.84 -1.13
N LYS A 161 -4.13 -24.78 -2.16
CA LYS A 161 -4.01 -25.79 -3.23
C LYS A 161 -5.31 -26.05 -4.00
N ARG A 162 -6.25 -25.11 -4.00
CA ARG A 162 -7.50 -25.14 -4.75
C ARG A 162 -7.25 -24.60 -6.17
N TYR A 163 -6.47 -25.33 -6.95
CA TYR A 163 -5.93 -24.85 -8.22
C TYR A 163 -7.00 -24.62 -9.28
N ARG A 164 -8.02 -25.49 -9.35
CA ARG A 164 -9.11 -25.32 -10.32
C ARG A 164 -9.91 -24.05 -10.03
N GLU A 165 -10.28 -23.82 -8.78
CA GLU A 165 -10.98 -22.62 -8.34
C GLU A 165 -10.12 -21.38 -8.58
N CYS A 166 -8.81 -21.46 -8.29
CA CYS A 166 -7.88 -20.38 -8.58
C CYS A 166 -7.88 -20.01 -10.08
N LEU A 167 -7.88 -21.00 -10.99
CA LEU A 167 -7.90 -20.76 -12.43
C LEU A 167 -9.23 -20.15 -12.91
N ILE A 168 -10.36 -20.59 -12.34
CA ILE A 168 -11.68 -20.02 -12.63
C ILE A 168 -11.73 -18.53 -12.25
N GLU A 169 -11.29 -18.19 -11.03
CA GLU A 169 -11.31 -16.80 -10.57
C GLU A 169 -10.28 -15.94 -11.31
N LEU A 170 -9.10 -16.47 -11.63
CA LEU A 170 -8.13 -15.77 -12.48
C LEU A 170 -8.71 -15.50 -13.87
N GLY A 171 -9.34 -16.48 -14.51
CA GLY A 171 -10.00 -16.28 -15.81
C GLY A 171 -11.08 -15.22 -15.73
N ARG A 172 -11.92 -15.25 -14.70
CA ARG A 172 -12.97 -14.25 -14.45
C ARG A 172 -12.39 -12.85 -14.29
N LEU A 173 -11.36 -12.70 -13.47
CA LEU A 173 -10.65 -11.43 -13.26
C LEU A 173 -10.05 -10.93 -14.57
N SER A 174 -9.38 -11.80 -15.34
CA SER A 174 -8.81 -11.43 -16.63
C SER A 174 -9.85 -10.91 -17.62
N ARG A 175 -10.99 -11.59 -17.75
CA ARG A 175 -12.09 -11.14 -18.62
C ARG A 175 -12.64 -9.79 -18.17
N PHE A 176 -12.81 -9.58 -16.86
CA PHE A 176 -13.26 -8.31 -16.30
C PHE A 176 -12.29 -7.17 -16.61
N LEU A 177 -10.99 -7.37 -16.37
CA LEU A 177 -9.96 -6.38 -16.66
C LEU A 177 -9.91 -6.01 -18.14
N TYR A 178 -9.96 -7.01 -19.03
CA TYR A 178 -9.93 -6.80 -20.46
C TYR A 178 -11.19 -6.09 -20.98
N VAL A 179 -12.39 -6.59 -20.64
CA VAL A 179 -13.65 -6.10 -21.21
C VAL A 179 -14.14 -4.83 -20.53
N CYS A 180 -14.11 -4.79 -19.19
CA CYS A 180 -14.72 -3.71 -18.43
C CYS A 180 -13.74 -2.57 -18.15
N LYS A 181 -12.45 -2.87 -17.97
CA LYS A 181 -11.43 -1.86 -17.65
C LYS A 181 -10.51 -1.52 -18.83
N MET A 182 -10.73 -2.13 -19.99
CA MET A 182 -9.96 -1.91 -21.23
C MET A 182 -8.45 -2.11 -21.02
N VAL A 183 -8.07 -2.99 -20.10
CA VAL A 183 -6.67 -3.40 -19.92
C VAL A 183 -6.29 -4.26 -21.12
N SER A 184 -5.09 -4.08 -21.69
CA SER A 184 -4.66 -4.92 -22.82
C SER A 184 -4.54 -6.39 -22.40
N VAL A 185 -4.50 -7.30 -23.37
CA VAL A 185 -4.29 -8.73 -23.10
C VAL A 185 -2.96 -8.94 -22.38
N GLU A 186 -1.90 -8.28 -22.85
CA GLU A 186 -0.56 -8.34 -22.25
C GLU A 186 -0.59 -7.81 -20.83
N GLY A 187 -1.15 -6.61 -20.60
CA GLY A 187 -1.25 -6.04 -19.26
C GLY A 187 -2.10 -6.88 -18.29
N THR A 188 -3.09 -7.60 -18.82
CA THR A 188 -3.91 -8.53 -18.03
C THR A 188 -3.10 -9.78 -17.65
N ILE A 189 -2.37 -10.38 -18.60
CA ILE A 189 -1.48 -11.53 -18.36
C ILE A 189 -0.40 -11.16 -17.33
N ASP A 190 0.24 -10.01 -17.52
CA ASP A 190 1.24 -9.44 -16.63
C ASP A 190 0.68 -9.34 -15.20
N PHE A 191 -0.52 -8.77 -15.04
CA PHE A 191 -1.19 -8.61 -13.76
C PHE A 191 -1.48 -9.94 -13.04
N ILE A 192 -1.93 -10.98 -13.75
CA ILE A 192 -2.27 -12.28 -13.15
C ILE A 192 -1.07 -13.22 -12.99
N SER A 193 0.05 -12.93 -13.66
CA SER A 193 1.25 -13.77 -13.70
C SER A 193 1.83 -14.15 -12.32
N PRO A 194 1.82 -13.29 -11.28
CA PRO A 194 2.40 -13.63 -9.98
C PRO A 194 1.71 -14.81 -9.27
N ILE A 195 0.48 -15.12 -9.70
CA ILE A 195 -0.31 -16.25 -9.22
C ILE A 195 -0.28 -17.38 -10.25
N LEU A 196 -0.55 -17.07 -11.53
CA LEU A 196 -0.67 -18.08 -12.59
C LEU A 196 0.62 -18.93 -12.73
N THR A 197 1.79 -18.31 -12.61
CA THR A 197 3.10 -18.99 -12.72
C THR A 197 3.39 -19.95 -11.57
N LYS A 198 2.73 -19.77 -10.42
CA LYS A 198 2.87 -20.64 -9.23
C LYS A 198 1.94 -21.84 -9.27
N ILE A 199 0.95 -21.87 -10.17
CA ILE A 199 0.05 -23.01 -10.35
C ILE A 199 0.79 -24.09 -11.17
N PRO A 200 0.85 -25.36 -10.69
CA PRO A 200 1.51 -26.42 -11.45
C PRO A 200 0.90 -26.59 -12.85
N ILE A 201 1.77 -26.71 -13.85
CA ILE A 201 1.37 -26.71 -15.26
C ILE A 201 0.33 -27.78 -15.61
N ILE A 202 0.36 -28.94 -14.93
CA ILE A 202 -0.61 -30.02 -15.16
C ILE A 202 -2.05 -29.57 -14.91
N TYR A 203 -2.30 -28.81 -13.85
CA TYR A 203 -3.64 -28.32 -13.52
C TYR A 203 -4.10 -27.21 -14.46
N ARG A 204 -3.15 -26.43 -14.98
CA ARG A 204 -3.44 -25.44 -16.02
C ARG A 204 -3.85 -26.09 -17.32
N LEU A 205 -3.10 -27.10 -17.79
CA LEU A 205 -3.43 -27.83 -19.01
C LEU A 205 -4.78 -28.53 -18.87
N GLU A 206 -5.03 -29.20 -17.74
CA GLU A 206 -6.32 -29.84 -17.45
C GLU A 206 -7.50 -28.84 -17.50
N TYR A 207 -7.30 -27.63 -16.98
CA TYR A 207 -8.31 -26.57 -17.09
C TYR A 207 -8.51 -26.12 -18.53
N LEU A 208 -7.43 -25.93 -19.29
CA LEU A 208 -7.48 -25.44 -20.67
C LEU A 208 -8.07 -26.46 -21.66
N ASP A 209 -7.99 -27.76 -21.36
CA ASP A 209 -8.65 -28.82 -22.13
C ASP A 209 -10.17 -28.76 -21.99
N ASN A 210 -10.69 -28.25 -20.87
CA ASN A 210 -12.12 -28.07 -20.64
C ASN A 210 -12.38 -26.85 -19.73
N PRO A 211 -12.24 -25.62 -20.28
CA PRO A 211 -12.31 -24.41 -19.49
C PRO A 211 -13.75 -24.12 -19.09
N ASN A 212 -13.95 -23.45 -17.95
CA ASN A 212 -15.29 -22.98 -17.58
C ASN A 212 -15.79 -21.91 -18.55
N GLU A 213 -14.89 -21.12 -19.14
CA GLU A 213 -15.18 -20.13 -20.17
C GLU A 213 -14.13 -20.19 -21.28
N GLU A 214 -14.53 -20.30 -22.55
CA GLU A 214 -13.62 -20.52 -23.69
C GLU A 214 -12.54 -19.43 -23.81
N TYR A 215 -12.90 -18.18 -23.50
CA TYR A 215 -12.01 -17.02 -23.56
C TYR A 215 -10.89 -17.04 -22.51
N ASP A 216 -10.94 -17.93 -21.51
CA ASP A 216 -9.86 -18.06 -20.53
C ASP A 216 -8.56 -18.52 -21.16
N SER A 217 -8.64 -19.26 -22.26
CA SER A 217 -7.48 -19.69 -23.02
C SER A 217 -6.61 -18.53 -23.51
N VAL A 218 -7.20 -17.35 -23.75
CA VAL A 218 -6.47 -16.13 -24.17
C VAL A 218 -5.49 -15.67 -23.09
N PHE A 219 -5.88 -15.78 -21.82
CA PHE A 219 -5.12 -15.23 -20.69
C PHE A 219 -4.32 -16.30 -19.94
N LEU A 220 -4.93 -17.47 -19.71
CA LEU A 220 -4.35 -18.55 -18.90
C LEU A 220 -3.47 -19.51 -19.71
N GLY A 221 -3.60 -19.50 -21.04
CA GLY A 221 -2.86 -20.35 -21.96
C GLY A 221 -1.38 -19.99 -22.11
N MET A 222 -1.01 -18.74 -21.85
CA MET A 222 0.34 -18.25 -22.09
C MET A 222 1.20 -18.32 -20.83
N SER A 223 2.15 -19.26 -20.75
CA SER A 223 3.43 -19.01 -20.07
C SER A 223 4.54 -19.92 -20.61
N SER A 224 5.40 -19.37 -21.47
CA SER A 224 6.87 -19.55 -21.51
C SER A 224 7.41 -18.91 -22.79
N ASN A 225 8.07 -17.76 -22.66
CA ASN A 225 9.40 -17.59 -23.25
C ASN A 225 10.37 -17.47 -22.09
#